data_AF-A0AB34ILX2-F1
#
_entry.id   AF-A0AB34ILX2-F1
#
_cell.length_a   1.000
_cell.length_b   1.000
_cell.length_c   1.000
_cell.angle_alpha   90.00
_cell.angle_beta   90.00
_cell.angle_gamma   90.00
#
_symmetry.space_group_name_H-M   'P 1'
#
loop_
_entity.id
_entity.type
_entity.pdbx_description
1 polymer ?
#
loop_
_entity_poly.entity_id
_entity_poly.type
_entity_poly.pdbx_seq_one_letter_code
_entity_poly.pdbx_strand_id
1 'polypeptide(L)'
;MPAAAAIAVARARKRKLKQQKLEHQRRVKAWFAKFDVNHSGVLEREQLRQLLLHLNPASPPDDAALDLLMEKAVAIDTTGDGQADTRGISQASAEEVVHKYSSYLAEKSALDGVFEEFDTNKTGQLEPDELHALLQKVCPGEQVSQHDVEVVLEMCDKDHKGAISRDEVLAACATWKAMVKQHHSSSACALL
;
A
#
# COMPACT_ATOMS: atom_id res chain seq x y z
N MET A 1 -15.65 -42.89 0.73
CA MET A 1 -15.43 -41.94 1.85
C MET A 1 -14.98 -40.51 1.47
N PRO A 2 -14.35 -40.18 0.31
CA PRO A 2 -13.86 -38.81 0.06
C PRO A 2 -14.96 -37.76 -0.24
N ALA A 3 -16.11 -38.18 -0.78
CA ALA A 3 -17.20 -37.28 -1.15
C ALA A 3 -17.88 -36.58 0.06
N ALA A 4 -18.03 -37.27 1.19
CA ALA A 4 -18.66 -36.72 2.39
C ALA A 4 -17.81 -35.61 3.03
N ALA A 5 -16.48 -35.79 3.04
CA ALA A 5 -15.53 -34.78 3.52
C ALA A 5 -15.54 -33.52 2.63
N ALA A 6 -15.55 -33.69 1.30
CA ALA A 6 -15.63 -32.57 0.37
C ALA A 6 -16.92 -31.74 0.52
N ILE A 7 -18.07 -32.39 0.74
CA ILE A 7 -19.35 -31.71 0.99
C ILE A 7 -19.33 -30.94 2.33
N ALA A 8 -18.73 -31.51 3.37
CA ALA A 8 -18.59 -30.85 4.67
C ALA A 8 -17.72 -29.59 4.57
N VAL A 9 -16.57 -29.67 3.88
CA VAL A 9 -15.67 -28.53 3.62
C VAL A 9 -16.39 -27.45 2.81
N ALA A 10 -17.12 -27.81 1.76
CA ALA A 10 -17.88 -26.86 0.94
C ALA A 10 -18.97 -26.13 1.75
N ARG A 11 -19.68 -26.84 2.64
CA ARG A 11 -20.68 -26.25 3.55
C ARG A 11 -20.05 -25.32 4.58
N ALA A 12 -18.90 -25.71 5.17
CA ALA A 12 -18.16 -24.87 6.10
C ALA A 12 -17.68 -23.57 5.42
N ARG A 13 -17.13 -23.66 4.19
CA ARG A 13 -16.72 -22.49 3.40
C ARG A 13 -17.92 -21.57 3.10
N LYS A 14 -19.07 -22.12 2.70
CA LYS A 14 -20.30 -21.32 2.47
C LYS A 14 -20.79 -20.61 3.74
N ARG A 15 -20.76 -21.28 4.89
CA ARG A 15 -21.14 -20.68 6.19
C ARG A 15 -20.19 -19.53 6.56
N LYS A 16 -18.88 -19.75 6.43
CA LYS A 16 -17.85 -18.73 6.70
C LYS A 16 -18.03 -17.50 5.81
N LEU A 17 -18.23 -17.68 4.50
CA LEU A 17 -18.50 -16.57 3.57
C LEU A 17 -19.77 -15.80 3.94
N LYS A 18 -20.86 -16.50 4.28
CA LYS A 18 -22.12 -15.85 4.69
C LYS A 18 -21.93 -15.03 5.96
N GLN A 19 -21.21 -15.56 6.93
CA GLN A 19 -20.90 -14.86 8.17
C GLN A 19 -20.03 -13.63 7.92
N GLN A 20 -18.95 -13.77 7.15
CA GLN A 20 -18.09 -12.65 6.75
C GLN A 20 -18.88 -11.56 6.04
N LYS A 21 -19.75 -11.93 5.09
CA LYS A 21 -20.61 -10.97 4.38
C LYS A 21 -21.56 -10.23 5.34
N LEU A 22 -22.11 -10.93 6.33
CA LEU A 22 -23.00 -10.31 7.31
C LEU A 22 -22.25 -9.36 8.24
N GLU A 23 -21.06 -9.74 8.70
CA GLU A 23 -20.18 -8.90 9.53
C GLU A 23 -19.74 -7.66 8.77
N HIS A 24 -19.33 -7.82 7.52
CA HIS A 24 -19.04 -6.75 6.59
C HIS A 24 -20.21 -5.76 6.49
N GLN A 25 -21.42 -6.26 6.16
CA GLN A 25 -22.61 -5.42 6.04
C GLN A 25 -22.95 -4.69 7.34
N ARG A 26 -22.80 -5.34 8.49
CA ARG A 26 -23.06 -4.72 9.80
C ARG A 26 -22.07 -3.59 10.08
N ARG A 27 -20.78 -3.81 9.81
CA ARG A 27 -19.72 -2.82 10.03
C ARG A 27 -19.92 -1.60 9.14
N VAL A 28 -20.13 -1.80 7.84
CA VAL A 28 -20.40 -0.70 6.90
C VAL A 28 -21.65 0.07 7.32
N LYS A 29 -22.77 -0.61 7.65
CA LYS A 29 -23.98 0.08 8.12
C LYS A 29 -23.74 0.91 9.38
N ALA A 30 -22.94 0.41 10.32
CA ALA A 30 -22.60 1.14 11.53
C ALA A 30 -21.76 2.40 11.22
N TRP A 31 -20.85 2.33 10.24
CA TRP A 31 -20.09 3.50 9.79
C TRP A 31 -21.01 4.57 9.17
N PHE A 32 -21.87 4.20 8.23
CA PHE A 32 -22.78 5.17 7.60
C PHE A 32 -23.77 5.76 8.60
N ALA A 33 -24.36 4.95 9.49
CA ALA A 33 -25.24 5.45 10.53
C ALA A 33 -24.57 6.47 11.47
N LYS A 34 -23.23 6.45 11.58
CA LYS A 34 -22.45 7.35 12.44
C LYS A 34 -21.90 8.58 11.70
N PHE A 35 -21.48 8.42 10.45
CA PHE A 35 -20.72 9.46 9.72
C PHE A 35 -21.48 10.07 8.52
N ASP A 36 -22.45 9.37 7.93
CA ASP A 36 -23.32 9.90 6.88
C ASP A 36 -24.45 10.75 7.52
N VAL A 37 -24.06 11.94 7.98
CA VAL A 37 -24.90 12.86 8.78
C VAL A 37 -26.05 13.45 7.95
N ASN A 38 -25.80 13.75 6.68
CA ASN A 38 -26.79 14.30 5.76
C ASN A 38 -27.62 13.20 5.07
N HIS A 39 -27.35 11.93 5.37
CA HIS A 39 -28.04 10.77 4.79
C HIS A 39 -28.02 10.77 3.26
N SER A 40 -26.90 11.20 2.68
CA SER A 40 -26.72 11.24 1.24
C SER A 40 -26.55 9.84 0.65
N GLY A 41 -26.25 8.83 1.49
CA GLY A 41 -25.97 7.47 1.08
C GLY A 41 -24.54 7.26 0.60
N VAL A 42 -23.72 8.31 0.61
CA VAL A 42 -22.29 8.32 0.28
C VAL A 42 -21.52 9.03 1.38
N LEU A 43 -20.30 8.60 1.65
CA LEU A 43 -19.39 9.32 2.54
C LEU A 43 -18.66 10.38 1.74
N GLU A 44 -19.05 11.63 1.90
CA GLU A 44 -18.33 12.76 1.31
C GLU A 44 -16.94 12.93 1.94
N ARG A 45 -16.10 13.77 1.35
CA ARG A 45 -14.69 13.93 1.74
C ARG A 45 -14.47 14.09 3.24
N GLU A 46 -15.23 14.97 3.88
CA GLU A 46 -15.07 15.25 5.31
C GLU A 46 -15.60 14.11 6.19
N GLN A 47 -16.71 13.48 5.78
CA GLN A 47 -17.23 12.30 6.48
C GLN A 47 -16.28 11.10 6.36
N LEU A 48 -15.66 10.93 5.20
CA LEU A 48 -14.60 9.94 4.97
C LEU A 48 -13.38 10.22 5.85
N ARG A 49 -12.93 11.48 5.92
CA ARG A 49 -11.85 11.89 6.83
C ARG A 49 -12.15 11.48 8.27
N GLN A 50 -13.34 11.79 8.75
CA GLN A 50 -13.77 11.46 10.12
C GLN A 50 -13.84 9.95 10.36
N LEU A 51 -14.33 9.17 9.39
CA LEU A 51 -14.35 7.72 9.47
C LEU A 51 -12.93 7.15 9.58
N LEU A 52 -12.03 7.57 8.69
CA LEU A 52 -10.64 7.09 8.67
C LEU A 52 -9.90 7.49 9.94
N LEU A 53 -10.10 8.71 10.44
CA LEU A 53 -9.56 9.17 11.72
C LEU A 53 -10.09 8.36 12.90
N HIS A 54 -11.38 8.00 12.89
CA HIS A 54 -11.96 7.17 13.94
C HIS A 54 -11.38 5.75 13.96
N LEU A 55 -11.05 5.20 12.78
CA LEU A 55 -10.46 3.87 12.65
C LEU A 55 -8.96 3.87 12.90
N ASN A 56 -8.25 4.95 12.56
CA ASN A 56 -6.83 5.12 12.86
C ASN A 56 -6.52 6.51 13.45
N PRO A 57 -6.70 6.68 14.77
CA PRO A 57 -6.48 7.97 15.43
C PRO A 57 -5.03 8.45 15.41
N ALA A 58 -4.07 7.54 15.26
CA ALA A 58 -2.64 7.86 15.28
C ALA A 58 -2.14 8.42 13.95
N SER A 59 -2.89 8.22 12.86
CA SER A 59 -2.48 8.64 11.51
C SER A 59 -3.69 9.25 10.80
N PRO A 60 -3.91 10.57 10.94
CA PRO A 60 -4.97 11.25 10.20
C PRO A 60 -4.68 11.23 8.70
N PRO A 61 -5.70 11.06 7.84
CA PRO A 61 -5.49 11.17 6.39
C PRO A 61 -5.24 12.63 6.01
N ASP A 62 -4.18 12.86 5.23
CA ASP A 62 -3.92 14.13 4.56
C ASP A 62 -4.78 14.25 3.28
N ASP A 63 -4.76 15.43 2.66
CA ASP A 63 -5.59 15.70 1.49
C ASP A 63 -5.21 14.84 0.28
N ALA A 64 -3.91 14.58 0.10
CA ALA A 64 -3.41 13.74 -0.99
C ALA A 64 -3.86 12.28 -0.82
N ALA A 65 -3.83 11.75 0.39
CA ALA A 65 -4.33 10.41 0.70
C ALA A 65 -5.84 10.32 0.44
N LEU A 66 -6.62 11.34 0.82
CA LEU A 66 -8.05 11.38 0.52
C LEU A 66 -8.33 11.43 -0.99
N ASP A 67 -7.57 12.24 -1.74
CA ASP A 67 -7.70 12.32 -3.20
C ASP A 67 -7.44 10.97 -3.85
N LEU A 68 -6.34 10.30 -3.47
CA LEU A 68 -5.98 8.97 -3.96
C LEU A 68 -7.06 7.92 -3.67
N LEU A 69 -7.62 7.95 -2.46
CA LEU A 69 -8.66 7.02 -2.03
C LEU A 69 -9.97 7.27 -2.78
N MET A 70 -10.35 8.54 -2.93
CA MET A 70 -11.57 8.92 -3.64
C MET A 70 -11.46 8.58 -5.13
N GLU A 71 -10.38 9.00 -5.80
CA GLU A 71 -10.14 8.69 -7.21
C GLU A 71 -10.25 7.18 -7.48
N LYS A 72 -9.62 6.35 -6.64
CA LYS A 72 -9.60 4.90 -6.86
C LYS A 72 -10.89 4.19 -6.42
N ALA A 73 -11.78 4.84 -5.68
CA ALA A 73 -13.02 4.25 -5.17
C ALA A 73 -14.29 4.73 -5.87
N VAL A 74 -14.16 5.76 -6.71
CA VAL A 74 -15.23 6.37 -7.50
C VAL A 74 -15.67 5.50 -8.69
N ALA A 75 -15.07 4.33 -8.92
CA ALA A 75 -15.44 3.43 -10.04
C ALA A 75 -16.83 2.75 -9.94
N ILE A 76 -17.69 3.14 -8.97
CA ILE A 76 -19.02 2.55 -8.79
C ILE A 76 -20.09 3.58 -9.19
N ASP A 77 -20.87 3.23 -10.21
CA ASP A 77 -22.11 3.93 -10.57
C ASP A 77 -23.21 3.59 -9.56
N THR A 78 -23.41 4.49 -8.58
CA THR A 78 -24.49 4.38 -7.60
C THR A 78 -25.75 5.16 -7.98
N THR A 79 -25.68 5.97 -9.04
CA THR A 79 -26.76 6.82 -9.54
C THR A 79 -27.60 6.12 -10.61
N GLY A 80 -27.09 5.03 -11.21
CA GLY A 80 -27.73 4.28 -12.28
C GLY A 80 -27.76 5.02 -13.60
N ASP A 81 -26.95 6.07 -13.76
CA ASP A 81 -26.85 6.93 -14.93
C ASP A 81 -25.66 6.58 -15.83
N GLY A 82 -24.97 5.48 -15.52
CA GLY A 82 -23.77 5.04 -16.24
C GLY A 82 -22.52 5.84 -15.86
N GLN A 83 -22.59 6.73 -14.86
CA GLN A 83 -21.46 7.52 -14.40
C GLN A 83 -21.04 7.11 -12.99
N ALA A 84 -19.73 7.13 -12.77
CA ALA A 84 -19.13 7.03 -11.46
C ALA A 84 -19.65 8.13 -10.52
N ASP A 85 -20.14 7.76 -9.33
CA ASP A 85 -20.57 8.75 -8.33
C ASP A 85 -19.34 9.39 -7.68
N THR A 86 -18.99 10.58 -8.18
CA THR A 86 -17.82 11.35 -7.75
C THR A 86 -18.05 12.11 -6.44
N ARG A 87 -19.27 12.10 -5.88
CA ARG A 87 -19.61 12.88 -4.68
C ARG A 87 -18.98 12.31 -3.41
N GLY A 88 -18.72 11.00 -3.38
CA GLY A 88 -18.20 10.34 -2.19
C GLY A 88 -18.13 8.83 -2.32
N ILE A 89 -17.88 8.18 -1.19
CA ILE A 89 -17.70 6.73 -1.12
C ILE A 89 -19.02 6.06 -0.75
N SER A 90 -19.51 5.17 -1.61
CA SER A 90 -20.74 4.42 -1.35
C SER A 90 -20.57 3.35 -0.25
N GLN A 91 -21.68 2.85 0.28
CA GLN A 91 -21.67 1.70 1.19
C GLN A 91 -20.97 0.47 0.58
N ALA A 92 -21.04 0.29 -0.74
CA ALA A 92 -20.43 -0.86 -1.40
C ALA A 92 -18.89 -0.78 -1.42
N SER A 93 -18.32 0.41 -1.57
CA SER A 93 -16.86 0.64 -1.63
C SER A 93 -16.22 1.02 -0.30
N ALA A 94 -17.00 1.35 0.72
CA ALA A 94 -16.48 1.86 1.99
C ALA A 94 -15.47 0.92 2.69
N GLU A 95 -15.72 -0.39 2.71
CA GLU A 95 -14.73 -1.32 3.27
C GLU A 95 -13.46 -1.41 2.43
N GLU A 96 -13.59 -1.41 1.11
CA GLU A 96 -12.44 -1.45 0.23
C GLU A 96 -11.56 -0.21 0.43
N VAL A 97 -12.17 0.97 0.56
CA VAL A 97 -11.48 2.22 0.87
C VAL A 97 -10.75 2.15 2.21
N VAL A 98 -11.42 1.68 3.27
CA VAL A 98 -10.81 1.54 4.60
C VAL A 98 -9.64 0.54 4.57
N HIS A 99 -9.81 -0.59 3.90
CA HIS A 99 -8.76 -1.58 3.73
C HIS A 99 -7.57 -0.99 2.96
N LYS A 100 -7.86 -0.27 1.88
CA LYS A 100 -6.84 0.39 1.05
C LYS A 100 -6.07 1.46 1.82
N TYR A 101 -6.75 2.25 2.64
CA TYR A 101 -6.10 3.20 3.53
C TYR A 101 -5.21 2.51 4.56
N SER A 102 -5.67 1.38 5.12
CA SER A 102 -4.86 0.58 6.04
C SER A 102 -3.60 0.03 5.36
N SER A 103 -3.71 -0.44 4.12
CA SER A 103 -2.55 -0.87 3.32
C SER A 103 -1.61 0.30 3.00
N TYR A 104 -2.15 1.45 2.61
CA TYR A 104 -1.38 2.67 2.36
C TYR A 104 -0.61 3.11 3.60
N LEU A 105 -1.23 3.07 4.79
CA LEU A 105 -0.55 3.42 6.04
C LEU A 105 0.52 2.41 6.44
N ALA A 106 0.30 1.12 6.20
CA ALA A 106 1.32 0.10 6.45
C ALA A 106 2.54 0.30 5.54
N GLU A 107 2.30 0.61 4.27
CA GLU A 107 3.35 0.95 3.30
C GLU A 107 4.07 2.25 3.70
N LYS A 108 3.33 3.33 3.97
CA LYS A 108 3.87 4.60 4.44
C LYS A 108 4.71 4.44 5.70
N SER A 109 4.24 3.69 6.70
CA SER A 109 4.98 3.44 7.93
C SER A 109 6.26 2.62 7.70
N ALA A 110 6.23 1.66 6.79
CA ALA A 110 7.42 0.90 6.42
C ALA A 110 8.46 1.81 5.73
N LEU A 111 8.01 2.69 4.84
CA LEU A 111 8.86 3.68 4.19
C LEU A 111 9.40 4.71 5.20
N ASP A 112 8.55 5.25 6.05
CA ASP A 112 8.93 6.23 7.07
C ASP A 112 10.03 5.70 7.97
N GLY A 113 9.98 4.42 8.37
CA GLY A 113 11.06 3.79 9.14
C GLY A 113 12.38 3.66 8.38
N VAL A 114 12.33 3.46 7.05
CA VAL A 114 13.54 3.45 6.20
C VAL A 114 14.14 4.87 6.13
N PHE A 115 13.33 5.88 5.82
CA PHE A 115 13.83 7.24 5.72
C PHE A 115 14.28 7.78 7.08
N GLU A 116 13.56 7.53 8.17
CA GLU A 116 14.00 7.95 9.51
C GLU A 116 15.35 7.36 9.92
N GLU A 117 15.68 6.17 9.43
CA GLU A 117 16.95 5.51 9.71
C GLU A 117 18.11 6.00 8.81
N PHE A 118 17.83 6.29 7.53
CA PHE A 118 18.88 6.55 6.54
C PHE A 118 18.97 7.99 6.04
N ASP A 119 17.84 8.70 5.91
CA ASP A 119 17.75 10.11 5.51
C ASP A 119 18.14 11.00 6.70
N THR A 120 19.46 11.05 6.94
CA THR A 120 20.07 11.71 8.10
C THR A 120 19.98 13.22 7.95
N ASN A 121 20.06 13.71 6.72
CA ASN A 121 19.94 15.13 6.39
C ASN A 121 18.48 15.62 6.32
N LYS A 122 17.50 14.71 6.40
CA LYS A 122 16.05 14.98 6.36
C LYS A 122 15.60 15.70 5.10
N THR A 123 16.22 15.39 3.98
CA THR A 123 15.85 15.93 2.66
C THR A 123 14.54 15.33 2.15
N GLY A 124 14.11 14.19 2.69
CA GLY A 124 12.97 13.42 2.23
C GLY A 124 13.29 12.54 1.02
N GLN A 125 14.57 12.44 0.65
CA GLN A 125 15.13 11.62 -0.43
C GLN A 125 16.39 10.94 0.11
N LEU A 126 16.80 9.82 -0.48
CA LEU A 126 18.06 9.17 -0.13
C LEU A 126 19.13 9.61 -1.11
N GLU A 127 20.08 10.42 -0.61
CA GLU A 127 21.27 10.81 -1.36
C GLU A 127 22.19 9.59 -1.58
N PRO A 128 23.17 9.65 -2.51
CA PRO A 128 23.99 8.49 -2.87
C PRO A 128 24.66 7.79 -1.67
N ASP A 129 25.15 8.56 -0.70
CA ASP A 129 25.79 8.02 0.51
C ASP A 129 24.77 7.31 1.45
N GLU A 130 23.55 7.84 1.53
CA GLU A 130 22.46 7.26 2.34
C GLU A 130 21.87 6.02 1.66
N LEU A 131 21.76 6.07 0.33
CA LEU A 131 21.38 4.92 -0.49
C LEU A 131 22.39 3.79 -0.34
N HIS A 132 23.70 4.08 -0.33
CA HIS A 132 24.74 3.07 -0.08
C HIS A 132 24.48 2.30 1.21
N ALA A 133 24.24 3.03 2.30
CA ALA A 133 23.94 2.44 3.61
C ALA A 133 22.65 1.59 3.58
N LEU A 134 21.61 2.06 2.88
CA LEU A 134 20.38 1.29 2.68
C LEU A 134 20.65 -0.02 1.93
N LEU A 135 21.34 0.02 0.80
CA LEU A 135 21.65 -1.17 -0.01
C LEU A 135 22.44 -2.20 0.81
N GLN A 136 23.37 -1.73 1.63
CA GLN A 136 24.18 -2.56 2.51
C GLN A 136 23.34 -3.27 3.58
N LYS A 137 22.30 -2.60 4.11
CA LYS A 137 21.35 -3.19 5.06
C LYS A 137 20.38 -4.15 4.40
N VAL A 138 19.95 -3.87 3.17
CA VAL A 138 19.00 -4.70 2.42
C VAL A 138 19.57 -6.10 2.12
N CYS A 139 20.87 -6.17 1.81
CA CYS A 139 21.60 -7.42 1.60
C CYS A 139 22.84 -7.47 2.51
N PRO A 140 22.67 -7.84 3.80
CA PRO A 140 23.78 -7.89 4.73
C PRO A 140 24.80 -8.95 4.29
N GLY A 141 26.06 -8.55 4.15
CA GLY A 141 27.17 -9.41 3.73
C GLY A 141 27.62 -9.21 2.28
N GLU A 142 26.87 -8.46 1.46
CA GLU A 142 27.33 -8.06 0.13
C GLU A 142 28.21 -6.82 0.22
N GLN A 143 29.24 -6.67 -0.63
CA GLN A 143 29.95 -5.40 -0.74
C GLN A 143 29.23 -4.49 -1.73
N VAL A 144 28.67 -3.40 -1.22
CA VAL A 144 28.10 -2.35 -2.08
C VAL A 144 29.25 -1.44 -2.54
N SER A 145 29.51 -1.40 -3.85
CA SER A 145 30.46 -0.45 -4.44
C SER A 145 29.78 0.86 -4.84
N GLN A 146 30.54 1.92 -5.06
CA GLN A 146 29.99 3.18 -5.59
C GLN A 146 29.31 2.98 -6.95
N HIS A 147 29.85 2.09 -7.78
CA HIS A 147 29.28 1.75 -9.08
C HIS A 147 27.89 1.11 -8.93
N ASP A 148 27.68 0.27 -7.92
CA ASP A 148 26.37 -0.33 -7.66
C ASP A 148 25.32 0.73 -7.29
N VAL A 149 25.72 1.72 -6.48
CA VAL A 149 24.86 2.86 -6.11
C VAL A 149 24.49 3.67 -7.35
N GLU A 150 25.46 3.99 -8.20
CA GLU A 150 25.23 4.70 -9.46
C GLU A 150 24.28 3.94 -10.40
N VAL A 151 24.45 2.63 -10.53
CA VAL A 151 23.60 1.78 -11.36
C VAL A 151 22.18 1.70 -10.81
N VAL A 152 22.02 1.59 -9.48
CA VAL A 152 20.70 1.59 -8.84
C VAL A 152 20.02 2.95 -9.01
N LEU A 153 20.75 4.06 -8.86
CA LEU A 153 20.25 5.41 -9.14
C LEU A 153 19.81 5.53 -10.60
N GLU A 154 20.67 5.18 -11.57
CA GLU A 154 20.35 5.29 -13.00
C GLU A 154 19.09 4.50 -13.38
N MET A 155 18.86 3.34 -12.77
CA MET A 155 17.69 2.52 -13.05
C MET A 155 16.40 2.98 -12.33
N CYS A 156 16.52 3.64 -11.18
CA CYS A 156 15.37 3.88 -10.29
C CYS A 156 15.00 5.36 -10.12
N ASP A 157 15.95 6.27 -10.25
CA ASP A 157 15.77 7.73 -10.21
C ASP A 157 15.12 8.20 -11.52
N LYS A 158 13.79 8.18 -11.55
CA LYS A 158 12.98 8.54 -12.73
C LYS A 158 12.85 10.04 -12.89
N ASP A 159 12.94 10.78 -11.79
CA ASP A 159 12.85 12.23 -11.81
C ASP A 159 14.22 12.92 -12.00
N HIS A 160 15.29 12.13 -12.09
CA HIS A 160 16.66 12.52 -12.39
C HIS A 160 17.20 13.58 -11.42
N LYS A 161 16.83 13.47 -10.15
CA LYS A 161 17.29 14.38 -9.09
C LYS A 161 18.62 13.98 -8.49
N GLY A 162 19.14 12.80 -8.83
CA GLY A 162 20.35 12.22 -8.27
C GLY A 162 20.15 11.63 -6.87
N ALA A 163 18.89 11.40 -6.46
CA ALA A 163 18.53 10.84 -5.17
C ALA A 163 17.26 9.99 -5.30
N ILE A 164 17.09 9.03 -4.38
CA ILE A 164 15.93 8.13 -4.42
C ILE A 164 14.80 8.69 -3.56
N SER A 165 13.67 8.98 -4.21
CA SER A 165 12.47 9.44 -3.52
C SER A 165 11.70 8.31 -2.82
N ARG A 166 10.70 8.68 -2.01
CA ARG A 166 9.80 7.72 -1.34
C ARG A 166 9.11 6.75 -2.30
N ASP A 167 8.76 7.19 -3.50
CA ASP A 167 8.10 6.35 -4.51
C ASP A 167 9.07 5.39 -5.22
N GLU A 168 10.37 5.66 -5.14
CA GLU A 168 11.42 4.93 -5.86
C GLU A 168 12.19 3.95 -4.95
N VAL A 169 12.16 4.14 -3.63
CA VAL A 169 12.95 3.33 -2.68
C VAL A 169 12.61 1.83 -2.73
N LEU A 170 11.34 1.48 -2.96
CA LEU A 170 10.94 0.07 -3.09
C LEU A 170 11.51 -0.55 -4.37
N ALA A 171 11.52 0.22 -5.47
CA ALA A 171 12.12 -0.20 -6.72
C ALA A 171 13.64 -0.34 -6.56
N ALA A 172 14.31 0.64 -5.93
CA ALA A 172 15.75 0.58 -5.64
C ALA A 172 16.12 -0.67 -4.83
N CYS A 173 15.39 -0.96 -3.75
CA CYS A 173 15.60 -2.17 -2.94
C CYS A 173 15.39 -3.47 -3.74
N ALA A 174 14.39 -3.51 -4.62
CA ALA A 174 14.10 -4.68 -5.44
C ALA A 174 15.18 -4.89 -6.53
N THR A 175 15.60 -3.81 -7.18
CA THR A 175 16.67 -3.78 -8.17
C THR A 175 17.98 -4.28 -7.58
N TRP A 176 18.37 -3.79 -6.40
CA TRP A 176 19.57 -4.26 -5.73
C TRP A 176 19.53 -5.76 -5.41
N LYS A 177 18.43 -6.26 -4.83
CA LYS A 177 18.26 -7.70 -4.59
C LYS A 177 18.40 -8.54 -5.87
N ALA A 178 17.91 -8.02 -6.99
CA ALA A 178 18.04 -8.68 -8.29
C ALA A 178 19.48 -8.67 -8.80
N MET A 179 20.19 -7.53 -8.69
CA MET A 179 21.60 -7.40 -9.05
C MET A 179 22.48 -8.36 -8.25
N VAL A 180 22.32 -8.41 -6.93
CA VAL A 180 23.07 -9.34 -6.05
C VAL A 180 22.84 -10.80 -6.45
N LYS A 181 21.60 -11.18 -6.76
CA LYS A 181 21.28 -12.54 -7.21
C LYS A 181 21.95 -12.90 -8.54
N GLN A 182 22.02 -11.95 -9.47
CA GLN A 182 22.72 -12.13 -10.75
C GLN A 182 24.24 -12.23 -10.55
N HIS A 183 24.81 -11.41 -9.66
CA HIS A 183 26.23 -11.43 -9.32
C HIS A 183 26.66 -12.80 -8.77
N HIS A 184 25.88 -13.37 -7.84
CA HIS A 184 26.12 -14.72 -7.31
C HIS A 184 25.97 -15.82 -8.37
N SER A 185 25.04 -15.68 -9.31
CA SER A 185 24.82 -16.67 -10.37
C SER A 185 25.94 -16.62 -11.43
N SER A 186 26.46 -15.43 -11.75
CA SER A 186 27.60 -15.25 -12.66
C SER A 186 28.92 -15.71 -12.03
N SER A 187 29.15 -15.44 -10.74
CA SER A 187 30.32 -15.97 -10.02
C SER A 187 30.28 -17.49 -9.84
N ALA A 188 29.10 -18.09 -9.66
CA ALA A 188 28.96 -19.55 -9.57
C ALA A 188 29.19 -20.26 -10.93
N CYS A 189 28.87 -19.61 -12.05
CA CYS A 189 29.05 -20.18 -13.39
C CYS A 189 30.50 -20.09 -13.91
N ALA A 190 31.37 -19.29 -13.27
CA ALA A 190 32.78 -19.16 -13.62
C ALA A 190 33.70 -20.23 -12.97
N LEU A 191 33.15 -21.15 -12.17
CA LEU A 191 33.87 -22.20 -11.45
C LEU A 191 33.49 -23.64 -11.89
N LEU A 192 32.77 -23.81 -12.99
CA LEU A 192 32.50 -25.10 -13.66
C LEU A 192 33.12 -25.11 -15.05
#